data_AF-A0A1V9ZDX3-F1
#
_entry.id   AF-A0A1V9ZDX3-F1
#
_cell.length_a   1.000
_cell.length_b   1.000
_cell.length_c   1.000
_cell.angle_alpha   90.00
_cell.angle_beta   90.00
_cell.angle_gamma   90.00
#
_symmetry.space_group_name_H-M   'P 1'
#
loop_
_entity.id
_entity.type
_entity.pdbx_description
1 polymer ?
#
loop_
_entity_poly.entity_id
_entity_poly.type
_entity_poly.pdbx_seq_one_letter_code
_entity_poly.pdbx_strand_id
1 'polypeptide(L)'
;MAKELMSSAAIAGAIVTIIGLHVAMNVWKRPASVEVVKRSKTTTRVVQLDTLEAKDIPLQLTPAFYFKNLDRFKHAELLEKAKHVFAALDSLHEYIATWLGNVQQDYNPIEVACNGKEGAIVQVNAPHDVLKYCSVFNYSGKTDRRIIVENGGRIMGGVLDVSEGSIYIGTGSIIEPNVFIKGPAIIGDNCVLRHGAYLRGDVVLGDSVVLRAEVKHALIMDNAELCHPGYCGDSLCGYKSHFANQVSTANLTLMSPSSSTGICIQVNGISYDTGRRKIGVVLGDYSQLGCNVATDPCTLFAIRTNVYALTRVNKGIYGPNEIIKNKPMEKGVIERARLHS
;
A
#
# COMPACT_ATOMS: atom_id res chain seq x y z
N MET A 1 30.69 -96.12 -35.81
CA MET A 1 32.18 -96.10 -35.88
C MET A 1 32.60 -94.83 -36.60
N ALA A 2 33.49 -93.99 -36.03
CA ALA A 2 34.36 -92.98 -36.70
C ALA A 2 33.68 -91.93 -37.65
N LYS A 3 34.25 -90.80 -38.12
CA LYS A 3 35.34 -89.84 -37.77
C LYS A 3 35.17 -88.66 -38.78
N GLU A 4 35.59 -87.40 -38.61
CA GLU A 4 35.97 -86.55 -37.46
C GLU A 4 36.16 -85.09 -37.97
N LEU A 5 35.90 -84.05 -37.14
CA LEU A 5 36.37 -82.64 -37.32
C LEU A 5 35.81 -81.84 -38.54
N MET A 6 35.65 -80.50 -38.54
CA MET A 6 36.50 -79.41 -38.01
C MET A 6 35.73 -78.12 -37.59
N SER A 7 36.42 -77.28 -36.79
CA SER A 7 36.36 -75.80 -36.69
C SER A 7 34.99 -75.12 -36.40
N SER A 8 34.69 -74.64 -35.19
CA SER A 8 35.26 -73.52 -34.39
C SER A 8 34.56 -72.15 -34.60
N ALA A 9 34.71 -71.27 -33.61
CA ALA A 9 34.08 -69.95 -33.41
C ALA A 9 32.65 -69.93 -32.79
N ALA A 10 32.61 -69.45 -31.55
CA ALA A 10 31.42 -68.94 -30.84
C ALA A 10 30.94 -67.62 -31.49
N ILE A 11 29.77 -67.02 -31.20
CA ILE A 11 29.07 -66.83 -29.92
C ILE A 11 27.55 -66.93 -30.14
N ALA A 12 26.82 -67.49 -29.17
CA ALA A 12 25.40 -67.81 -29.29
C ALA A 12 24.46 -66.59 -29.18
N GLY A 13 23.36 -66.61 -29.95
CA GLY A 13 22.14 -65.83 -29.67
C GLY A 13 21.23 -66.58 -28.68
N ALA A 14 19.90 -66.39 -28.63
CA ALA A 14 19.02 -65.37 -29.20
C ALA A 14 17.66 -65.40 -28.42
N ILE A 15 16.94 -64.27 -28.45
CA ILE A 15 15.48 -64.03 -28.37
C ILE A 15 14.53 -65.24 -28.09
N VAL A 16 13.51 -65.03 -27.22
CA VAL A 16 12.12 -65.62 -27.14
C VAL A 16 11.74 -66.17 -25.74
N THR A 17 10.50 -66.06 -25.18
CA THR A 17 9.49 -64.94 -25.12
C THR A 17 8.25 -65.30 -24.24
N ILE A 18 7.61 -64.32 -23.56
CA ILE A 18 6.18 -64.26 -23.08
C ILE A 18 5.70 -64.94 -21.73
N ILE A 19 4.85 -64.18 -20.97
CA ILE A 19 4.08 -64.46 -19.69
C ILE A 19 4.89 -64.79 -18.41
N GLY A 20 4.57 -64.37 -17.16
CA GLY A 20 3.59 -63.40 -16.62
C GLY A 20 3.23 -63.68 -15.13
N LEU A 21 2.67 -62.67 -14.43
CA LEU A 21 2.14 -62.64 -13.03
C LEU A 21 3.11 -62.58 -11.80
N HIS A 22 2.87 -61.53 -10.98
CA HIS A 22 2.98 -61.42 -9.50
C HIS A 22 4.28 -61.77 -8.73
N VAL A 23 4.83 -60.80 -7.97
CA VAL A 23 4.73 -60.72 -6.48
C VAL A 23 5.43 -59.47 -5.91
N ALA A 24 4.76 -58.86 -4.93
CA ALA A 24 5.19 -57.98 -3.81
C ALA A 24 6.38 -56.99 -3.88
N MET A 25 6.06 -55.81 -3.35
CA MET A 25 6.92 -54.72 -2.87
C MET A 25 8.07 -55.18 -1.96
N ASN A 26 9.22 -54.48 -2.02
CA ASN A 26 9.96 -54.16 -0.79
C ASN A 26 10.81 -52.88 -0.89
N VAL A 27 10.92 -52.18 0.23
CA VAL A 27 11.45 -50.80 0.32
C VAL A 27 12.96 -50.78 0.53
N TRP A 28 13.71 -50.04 -0.30
CA TRP A 28 15.13 -49.77 -0.05
C TRP A 28 15.35 -48.35 0.48
N LYS A 29 15.68 -48.25 1.78
CA LYS A 29 16.01 -46.98 2.44
C LYS A 29 17.42 -46.54 2.07
N ARG A 30 17.59 -45.31 1.56
CA ARG A 30 18.92 -44.66 1.51
C ARG A 30 19.32 -44.18 2.93
N PRO A 31 20.60 -44.30 3.32
CA PRO A 31 21.08 -43.75 4.58
C PRO A 31 21.11 -42.21 4.52
N ALA A 32 20.80 -41.56 5.64
CA ALA A 32 20.85 -40.10 5.75
C ALA A 32 22.30 -39.61 5.80
N SER A 33 22.76 -38.98 4.71
CA SER A 33 23.95 -38.11 4.74
C SER A 33 23.57 -36.77 5.35
N VAL A 34 24.39 -36.30 6.30
CA VAL A 34 24.16 -35.07 7.06
C VAL A 34 24.43 -33.83 6.19
N GLU A 35 23.40 -33.02 5.92
CA GLU A 35 23.60 -31.61 5.61
C GLU A 35 23.50 -30.77 6.88
N VAL A 36 24.61 -30.10 7.21
CA VAL A 36 24.69 -29.19 8.35
C VAL A 36 23.99 -27.88 7.98
N VAL A 37 22.67 -27.82 8.17
CA VAL A 37 21.94 -26.55 8.18
C VAL A 37 22.20 -25.82 9.51
N LYS A 38 23.45 -25.35 9.69
CA LYS A 38 23.73 -24.22 10.58
C LYS A 38 23.21 -22.94 9.90
N ARG A 39 21.88 -22.83 9.79
CA ARG A 39 21.28 -21.49 9.86
C ARG A 39 21.67 -20.96 11.23
N SER A 40 22.57 -19.97 11.23
CA SER A 40 22.85 -19.18 12.42
C SER A 40 21.51 -18.78 13.04
N LYS A 41 21.21 -19.28 14.23
CA LYS A 41 20.17 -18.70 15.07
C LYS A 41 20.72 -17.39 15.62
N THR A 42 20.93 -16.43 14.72
CA THR A 42 20.88 -15.02 15.07
C THR A 42 19.43 -14.81 15.45
N THR A 43 19.13 -14.98 16.75
CA THR A 43 17.81 -14.70 17.30
C THR A 43 17.61 -13.21 17.16
N THR A 44 17.09 -12.79 16.00
CA THR A 44 16.85 -11.39 15.69
C THR A 44 15.90 -10.88 16.75
N ARG A 45 16.40 -10.02 17.65
CA ARG A 45 15.62 -9.46 18.74
C ARG A 45 14.50 -8.63 18.11
N VAL A 46 13.28 -9.16 18.16
CA VAL A 46 12.07 -8.45 17.76
C VAL A 46 11.61 -7.63 18.97
N VAL A 47 11.42 -6.34 18.74
CA VAL A 47 10.95 -5.36 19.71
C VAL A 47 9.59 -4.87 19.24
N GLN A 48 8.57 -4.93 20.09
CA GLN A 48 7.25 -4.39 19.77
C GLN A 48 7.30 -2.86 19.86
N LEU A 49 7.09 -2.16 18.75
CA LEU A 49 7.38 -0.72 18.64
C LEU A 49 6.50 0.11 19.60
N ASP A 50 5.23 -0.25 19.76
CA ASP A 50 4.29 0.37 20.69
C ASP A 50 4.72 0.28 22.17
N THR A 51 5.55 -0.71 22.53
CA THR A 51 5.97 -0.93 23.92
C THR A 51 7.17 -0.08 24.36
N LEU A 52 7.80 0.65 23.44
CA LEU A 52 8.94 1.51 23.74
C LEU A 52 8.50 2.86 24.29
N GLU A 53 9.32 3.50 25.12
CA GLU A 53 9.13 4.92 25.44
C GLU A 53 9.54 5.80 24.26
N ALA A 54 8.97 7.01 24.15
CA ALA A 54 9.20 7.89 22.99
C ALA A 54 10.70 8.20 22.73
N LYS A 55 11.50 8.27 23.81
CA LYS A 55 12.96 8.48 23.76
C LYS A 55 13.75 7.27 23.21
N ASP A 56 13.17 6.07 23.27
CA ASP A 56 13.81 4.80 22.91
C ASP A 56 13.42 4.33 21.49
N ILE A 57 12.52 5.08 20.82
CA ILE A 57 12.14 4.87 19.43
C ILE A 57 13.25 5.41 18.51
N PRO A 58 13.79 4.61 17.57
CA PRO A 58 14.80 5.09 16.63
C PRO A 58 14.29 6.28 15.82
N LEU A 59 15.15 7.28 15.58
CA LEU A 59 14.80 8.47 14.81
C LEU A 59 14.12 8.12 13.47
N GLN A 60 14.62 7.10 12.78
CA GLN A 60 14.11 6.62 11.49
C GLN A 60 12.68 6.04 11.55
N LEU A 61 12.13 5.81 12.74
CA LEU A 61 10.73 5.38 12.96
C LEU A 61 9.86 6.50 13.54
N THR A 62 10.38 7.73 13.65
CA THR A 62 9.61 8.90 14.09
C THR A 62 9.07 9.72 12.90
N PRO A 63 7.91 10.38 13.00
CA PRO A 63 7.38 11.28 11.96
C PRO A 63 8.39 12.37 11.54
N ALA A 64 9.13 12.91 12.51
CA ALA A 64 10.09 13.98 12.33
C ALA A 64 11.29 13.64 11.42
N PHE A 65 11.52 12.36 11.08
CA PHE A 65 12.54 11.97 10.10
C PHE A 65 12.06 12.10 8.64
N TYR A 66 10.74 12.05 8.42
CA TYR A 66 10.10 12.08 7.10
C TYR A 66 9.45 13.41 6.77
N PHE A 67 8.89 14.09 7.78
CA PHE A 67 8.07 15.28 7.61
C PHE A 67 8.71 16.47 8.35
N LYS A 68 8.94 17.55 7.61
CA LYS A 68 9.60 18.79 8.07
C LYS A 68 8.75 20.03 7.88
N ASN A 69 7.76 20.01 6.99
CA ASN A 69 6.84 21.13 6.72
C ASN A 69 5.52 20.98 7.51
N LEU A 70 5.59 20.51 8.77
CA LEU A 70 4.40 20.33 9.62
C LEU A 70 3.80 21.68 10.07
N ASP A 71 4.61 22.74 10.14
CA ASP A 71 4.22 24.11 10.48
C ASP A 71 3.11 24.71 9.59
N ARG A 72 2.88 24.11 8.42
CA ARG A 72 1.94 24.58 7.39
C ARG A 72 0.78 23.63 7.18
N PHE A 73 0.85 22.43 7.75
CA PHE A 73 -0.09 21.37 7.44
C PHE A 73 -1.27 21.40 8.41
N LYS A 74 -2.47 21.65 7.88
CA LYS A 74 -3.74 21.76 8.63
C LYS A 74 -4.02 20.55 9.55
N HIS A 75 -3.46 19.39 9.23
CA HIS A 75 -3.61 18.14 9.99
C HIS A 75 -2.31 17.65 10.65
N ALA A 76 -1.35 18.55 10.93
CA ALA A 76 -0.06 18.24 11.57
C ALA A 76 -0.19 17.43 12.86
N GLU A 77 -1.26 17.67 13.63
CA GLU A 77 -1.59 16.95 14.87
C GLU A 77 -1.52 15.42 14.75
N LEU A 78 -1.94 14.85 13.61
CA LEU A 78 -1.83 13.40 13.31
C LEU A 78 -0.39 12.89 13.40
N LEU A 79 0.58 13.72 13.01
CA LEU A 79 1.99 13.38 12.96
C LEU A 79 2.74 13.87 14.20
N GLU A 80 2.30 14.96 14.84
CA GLU A 80 2.91 15.48 16.06
C GLU A 80 2.56 14.65 17.30
N LYS A 81 1.32 14.14 17.38
CA LYS A 81 0.89 13.24 18.48
C LYS A 81 1.27 11.78 18.25
N ALA A 82 1.72 11.41 17.05
CA ALA A 82 2.08 10.03 16.72
C ALA A 82 3.41 9.62 17.39
N LYS A 83 3.31 8.69 18.34
CA LYS A 83 4.43 8.08 19.09
C LYS A 83 5.54 7.55 18.16
N HIS A 84 5.15 6.96 17.04
CA HIS A 84 6.03 6.60 15.92
C HIS A 84 5.27 6.79 14.61
N VAL A 85 5.98 6.80 13.49
CA VAL A 85 5.44 7.15 12.16
C VAL A 85 4.21 6.33 11.77
N PHE A 86 4.17 5.04 12.12
CA PHE A 86 3.01 4.19 11.81
C PHE A 86 1.75 4.50 12.64
N ALA A 87 1.89 5.05 13.85
CA ALA A 87 0.77 5.33 14.75
C ALA A 87 -0.16 6.43 14.22
N ALA A 88 0.33 7.27 13.30
CA ALA A 88 -0.47 8.24 12.58
C ALA A 88 -1.54 7.57 11.69
N LEU A 89 -1.30 6.34 11.20
CA LEU A 89 -2.29 5.57 10.46
C LEU A 89 -3.34 4.95 11.39
N ASP A 90 -2.95 4.52 12.58
CA ASP A 90 -3.86 3.90 13.56
C ASP A 90 -4.90 4.91 14.10
N SER A 91 -4.53 6.19 14.21
CA SER A 91 -5.39 7.27 14.67
C SER A 91 -6.25 7.94 13.58
N LEU A 92 -6.07 7.61 12.28
CA LEU A 92 -6.76 8.28 11.17
C LEU A 92 -8.30 8.31 11.33
N HIS A 93 -8.91 7.18 11.69
CA HIS A 93 -10.37 7.07 11.76
C HIS A 93 -10.97 7.98 12.83
N GLU A 94 -10.41 7.92 14.05
CA GLU A 94 -10.84 8.74 15.20
C GLU A 94 -10.56 10.23 14.96
N TYR A 95 -9.39 10.54 14.37
CA TYR A 95 -9.05 11.91 13.99
C TYR A 95 -10.04 12.49 12.99
N ILE A 96 -10.34 11.79 11.88
CA ILE A 96 -11.29 12.31 10.87
C ILE A 96 -12.68 12.47 11.48
N ALA A 97 -13.16 11.50 12.27
CA ALA A 97 -14.46 11.58 12.91
C ALA A 97 -14.56 12.80 13.85
N THR A 98 -13.52 13.03 14.67
CA THR A 98 -13.43 14.16 15.61
C THR A 98 -13.30 15.49 14.87
N TRP A 99 -12.44 15.57 13.87
CA TRP A 99 -12.20 16.77 13.07
C TRP A 99 -13.50 17.19 12.35
N LEU A 100 -14.17 16.27 11.66
CA LEU A 100 -15.47 16.52 11.02
C LEU A 100 -16.56 16.89 12.03
N GLY A 101 -16.51 16.34 13.25
CA GLY A 101 -17.37 16.73 14.37
C GLY A 101 -17.25 18.22 14.71
N ASN A 102 -16.05 18.77 14.61
CA ASN A 102 -15.70 20.14 15.03
C ASN A 102 -15.69 21.17 13.89
N VAL A 103 -15.85 20.77 12.62
CA VAL A 103 -15.97 21.69 11.47
C VAL A 103 -17.13 22.65 11.70
N GLN A 104 -16.82 23.96 11.78
CA GLN A 104 -17.82 25.02 11.77
C GLN A 104 -18.51 25.07 10.41
N GLN A 105 -19.80 25.39 10.40
CA GLN A 105 -20.63 25.29 9.21
C GLN A 105 -21.21 26.65 8.84
N ASP A 106 -20.78 27.21 7.71
CA ASP A 106 -21.32 28.46 7.17
C ASP A 106 -22.74 28.29 6.58
N TYR A 107 -23.13 27.04 6.29
CA TYR A 107 -24.39 26.68 5.64
C TYR A 107 -25.21 25.74 6.52
N ASN A 108 -26.51 26.02 6.67
CA ASN A 108 -27.44 25.07 7.29
C ASN A 108 -27.50 23.77 6.48
N PRO A 109 -27.51 22.59 7.12
CA PRO A 109 -27.61 21.33 6.40
C PRO A 109 -28.98 21.15 5.76
N ILE A 110 -29.02 20.53 4.59
CA ILE A 110 -30.24 20.03 3.95
C ILE A 110 -30.20 18.50 3.88
N GLU A 111 -31.36 17.85 3.96
CA GLU A 111 -31.46 16.39 3.80
C GLU A 111 -31.53 16.02 2.31
N VAL A 112 -30.65 15.12 1.88
CA VAL A 112 -30.64 14.56 0.53
C VAL A 112 -30.85 13.06 0.59
N ALA A 113 -31.84 12.57 -0.17
CA ALA A 113 -32.11 11.14 -0.29
C ALA A 113 -30.96 10.42 -1.00
N CYS A 114 -30.55 9.28 -0.44
CA CYS A 114 -29.47 8.46 -0.97
C CYS A 114 -29.98 7.39 -1.94
N ASN A 115 -29.17 7.07 -2.94
CA ASN A 115 -29.39 5.98 -3.87
C ASN A 115 -29.27 4.60 -3.18
N GLY A 116 -29.95 3.60 -3.74
CA GLY A 116 -29.70 2.18 -3.43
C GLY A 116 -30.26 1.64 -2.11
N LYS A 117 -30.79 2.49 -1.21
CA LYS A 117 -31.46 2.06 0.03
C LYS A 117 -32.65 2.99 0.32
N GLU A 118 -33.85 2.43 0.41
CA GLU A 118 -35.06 3.18 0.71
C GLU A 118 -34.98 3.88 2.08
N GLY A 119 -35.45 5.12 2.15
CA GLY A 119 -35.40 5.95 3.36
C GLY A 119 -34.01 6.37 3.84
N ALA A 120 -32.93 6.01 3.12
CA ALA A 120 -31.58 6.48 3.47
C ALA A 120 -31.39 7.94 3.08
N ILE A 121 -30.81 8.73 3.98
CA ILE A 121 -30.53 10.16 3.79
C ILE A 121 -29.08 10.50 4.14
N VAL A 122 -28.63 11.67 3.70
CA VAL A 122 -27.40 12.32 4.15
C VAL A 122 -27.68 13.81 4.39
N GLN A 123 -27.00 14.40 5.37
CA GLN A 123 -27.02 15.83 5.63
C GLN A 123 -25.98 16.52 4.73
N VAL A 124 -26.37 17.52 3.95
CA VAL A 124 -25.49 18.22 3.01
C VAL A 124 -25.34 19.68 3.41
N ASN A 125 -24.11 20.10 3.70
CA ASN A 125 -23.75 21.49 3.96
C ASN A 125 -23.01 22.02 2.73
N ALA A 126 -23.65 22.87 1.91
CA ALA A 126 -23.06 23.43 0.70
C ALA A 126 -23.70 24.78 0.32
N PRO A 127 -22.98 25.67 -0.39
CA PRO A 127 -23.51 26.96 -0.82
C PRO A 127 -24.58 26.90 -1.93
N HIS A 128 -24.70 25.77 -2.64
CA HIS A 128 -25.67 25.53 -3.70
C HIS A 128 -25.85 24.02 -3.93
N ASP A 129 -26.69 23.62 -4.89
CA ASP A 129 -26.85 22.23 -5.32
C ASP A 129 -25.60 21.71 -6.06
N VAL A 130 -24.58 21.36 -5.27
CA VAL A 130 -23.32 20.76 -5.70
C VAL A 130 -23.43 19.27 -6.02
N LEU A 131 -24.53 18.60 -5.65
CA LEU A 131 -24.70 17.15 -5.77
C LEU A 131 -25.60 16.72 -6.94
N LYS A 132 -26.15 17.66 -7.71
CA LYS A 132 -27.01 17.46 -8.89
C LYS A 132 -26.62 16.32 -9.85
N TYR A 133 -25.32 16.06 -10.00
CA TYR A 133 -24.76 15.06 -10.93
C TYR A 133 -24.07 13.89 -10.21
N CYS A 134 -24.31 13.73 -8.90
CA CYS A 134 -23.69 12.71 -8.06
C CYS A 134 -24.64 11.57 -7.73
N SER A 135 -24.11 10.35 -7.70
CA SER A 135 -24.75 9.23 -7.00
C SER A 135 -24.26 9.24 -5.55
N VAL A 136 -25.19 9.26 -4.59
CA VAL A 136 -24.88 9.37 -3.16
C VAL A 136 -25.40 8.15 -2.42
N PHE A 137 -24.55 7.44 -1.69
CA PHE A 137 -24.90 6.19 -1.02
C PHE A 137 -24.78 6.30 0.51
N ASN A 138 -25.76 5.73 1.23
CA ASN A 138 -25.69 5.56 2.68
C ASN A 138 -26.36 4.24 3.11
N TYR A 139 -25.59 3.16 3.10
CA TYR A 139 -26.06 1.85 3.55
C TYR A 139 -26.06 1.69 5.08
N SER A 140 -25.39 2.59 5.81
CA SER A 140 -25.16 2.48 7.27
C SER A 140 -26.43 2.51 8.12
N GLY A 141 -27.50 3.14 7.62
CA GLY A 141 -28.71 3.39 8.40
C GLY A 141 -28.58 4.52 9.43
N LYS A 142 -27.41 5.20 9.51
CA LYS A 142 -27.25 6.40 10.31
C LYS A 142 -27.68 7.64 9.53
N THR A 143 -28.40 8.55 10.18
CA THR A 143 -28.86 9.84 9.62
C THR A 143 -27.93 11.01 9.93
N ASP A 144 -26.91 10.80 10.77
CA ASP A 144 -25.89 11.78 11.17
C ASP A 144 -24.75 11.97 10.13
N ARG A 145 -24.78 11.20 9.04
CA ARG A 145 -23.78 11.27 7.97
C ARG A 145 -23.85 12.61 7.26
N ARG A 146 -22.69 13.22 7.03
CA ARG A 146 -22.55 14.54 6.40
C ARG A 146 -21.74 14.48 5.11
N ILE A 147 -22.11 15.31 4.15
CA ILE A 147 -21.27 15.76 3.04
C ILE A 147 -21.14 17.28 3.18
N ILE A 148 -19.93 17.75 3.45
CA ILE A 148 -19.62 19.17 3.62
C ILE A 148 -18.81 19.62 2.41
N VAL A 149 -19.26 20.70 1.74
CA VAL A 149 -18.60 21.27 0.57
C VAL A 149 -18.48 22.78 0.78
N GLU A 150 -17.24 23.25 0.92
CA GLU A 150 -16.94 24.65 1.16
C GLU A 150 -17.16 25.55 -0.06
N ASN A 151 -17.05 26.86 0.16
CA ASN A 151 -17.18 27.86 -0.89
C ASN A 151 -16.25 27.59 -2.09
N GLY A 152 -16.76 27.76 -3.30
CA GLY A 152 -16.04 27.49 -4.54
C GLY A 152 -15.72 26.01 -4.82
N GLY A 153 -16.07 25.08 -3.92
CA GLY A 153 -16.01 23.64 -4.18
C GLY A 153 -16.90 23.27 -5.37
N ARG A 154 -16.36 22.50 -6.32
CA ARG A 154 -17.02 22.14 -7.59
C ARG A 154 -16.97 20.64 -7.81
N ILE A 155 -18.15 20.02 -7.88
CA ILE A 155 -18.31 18.59 -8.15
C ILE A 155 -19.00 18.43 -9.50
N MET A 156 -18.27 17.88 -10.47
CA MET A 156 -18.76 17.72 -11.85
C MET A 156 -19.54 16.42 -12.07
N GLY A 157 -19.75 15.65 -11.00
CA GLY A 157 -20.40 14.34 -10.96
C GLY A 157 -19.46 13.25 -10.43
N GLY A 158 -20.02 12.16 -9.92
CA GLY A 158 -19.23 11.10 -9.28
C GLY A 158 -20.05 10.25 -8.33
N VAL A 159 -19.36 9.45 -7.52
CA VAL A 159 -19.97 8.61 -6.48
C VAL A 159 -19.47 9.03 -5.10
N LEU A 160 -20.39 9.36 -4.20
CA LEU A 160 -20.10 9.73 -2.81
C LEU A 160 -20.77 8.70 -1.88
N ASP A 161 -19.99 7.83 -1.24
CA ASP A 161 -20.49 6.81 -0.32
C ASP A 161 -20.14 7.17 1.13
N VAL A 162 -21.15 7.57 1.91
CA VAL A 162 -21.02 7.94 3.32
C VAL A 162 -21.31 6.79 4.29
N SER A 163 -21.43 5.56 3.80
CA SER A 163 -21.75 4.39 4.63
C SER A 163 -20.71 4.17 5.74
N GLU A 164 -19.42 4.31 5.43
CA GLU A 164 -18.34 4.15 6.39
C GLU A 164 -18.02 5.44 7.16
N GLY A 165 -18.21 6.63 6.56
CA GLY A 165 -18.07 7.90 7.26
C GLY A 165 -18.45 9.14 6.45
N SER A 166 -18.49 10.30 7.09
CA SER A 166 -18.80 11.59 6.47
C SER A 166 -17.67 12.09 5.57
N ILE A 167 -18.00 12.94 4.59
CA ILE A 167 -17.04 13.46 3.59
C ILE A 167 -16.95 15.00 3.71
N TYR A 168 -15.74 15.55 3.62
CA TYR A 168 -15.47 16.98 3.56
C TYR A 168 -14.66 17.33 2.31
N ILE A 169 -15.05 18.41 1.63
CA ILE A 169 -14.40 18.96 0.44
C ILE A 169 -14.14 20.45 0.68
N GLY A 170 -12.87 20.81 0.79
CA GLY A 170 -12.40 22.17 1.08
C GLY A 170 -12.63 23.19 -0.03
N THR A 171 -12.26 24.43 0.30
CA THR A 171 -12.51 25.65 -0.50
C THR A 171 -11.87 25.53 -1.88
N GLY A 172 -12.63 25.84 -2.93
CA GLY A 172 -12.12 25.88 -4.31
C GLY A 172 -11.79 24.51 -4.94
N SER A 173 -11.91 23.40 -4.20
CA SER A 173 -11.54 22.06 -4.66
C SER A 173 -12.42 21.56 -5.81
N ILE A 174 -11.81 20.85 -6.77
CA ILE A 174 -12.43 20.38 -8.00
C ILE A 174 -12.48 18.85 -7.99
N ILE A 175 -13.67 18.30 -8.15
CA ILE A 175 -13.93 16.88 -8.33
C ILE A 175 -14.40 16.66 -9.77
N GLU A 176 -13.55 16.06 -10.62
CA GLU A 176 -13.88 15.70 -12.00
C GLU A 176 -14.90 14.54 -12.07
N PRO A 177 -15.58 14.34 -13.22
CA PRO A 177 -16.59 13.29 -13.37
C PRO A 177 -16.05 11.88 -13.08
N ASN A 178 -16.88 11.03 -12.47
CA ASN A 178 -16.58 9.62 -12.15
C ASN A 178 -15.41 9.42 -11.16
N VAL A 179 -15.14 10.38 -10.29
CA VAL A 179 -14.41 10.14 -9.03
C VAL A 179 -15.32 9.34 -8.08
N PHE A 180 -14.75 8.36 -7.37
CA PHE A 180 -15.43 7.64 -6.29
C PHE A 180 -14.80 8.03 -4.95
N ILE A 181 -15.59 8.59 -4.04
CA ILE A 181 -15.16 8.95 -2.69
C ILE A 181 -15.99 8.13 -1.69
N LYS A 182 -15.34 7.19 -1.01
CA LYS A 182 -15.92 6.47 0.12
C LYS A 182 -15.38 7.04 1.42
N GLY A 183 -16.27 7.62 2.22
CA GLY A 183 -15.91 8.23 3.50
C GLY A 183 -15.52 7.19 4.58
N PRO A 184 -14.94 7.62 5.71
CA PRO A 184 -14.67 9.01 6.04
C PRO A 184 -13.50 9.58 5.22
N ALA A 185 -13.66 10.83 4.76
CA ALA A 185 -12.65 11.50 3.95
C ALA A 185 -12.60 13.01 4.21
N ILE A 186 -11.39 13.55 4.33
CA ILE A 186 -11.09 14.98 4.32
C ILE A 186 -10.30 15.27 3.05
N ILE A 187 -10.81 16.20 2.23
CA ILE A 187 -10.12 16.74 1.06
C ILE A 187 -9.90 18.22 1.33
N GLY A 188 -8.64 18.64 1.44
CA GLY A 188 -8.25 20.02 1.72
C GLY A 188 -8.65 21.01 0.63
N ASP A 189 -8.20 22.25 0.78
CA ASP A 189 -8.53 23.37 -0.09
C ASP A 189 -7.75 23.30 -1.42
N ASN A 190 -8.37 23.75 -2.52
CA ASN A 190 -7.78 23.83 -3.87
C ASN A 190 -7.26 22.49 -4.43
N CYS A 191 -7.76 21.35 -3.94
CA CYS A 191 -7.43 20.03 -4.48
C CYS A 191 -8.05 19.82 -5.87
N VAL A 192 -7.43 18.94 -6.67
CA VAL A 192 -7.99 18.50 -7.97
C VAL A 192 -8.01 16.98 -8.01
N LEU A 193 -9.19 16.41 -7.81
CA LEU A 193 -9.45 14.98 -7.92
C LEU A 193 -9.90 14.69 -9.36
N ARG A 194 -8.99 14.10 -10.13
CA ARG A 194 -9.13 13.81 -11.57
C ARG A 194 -9.97 12.57 -11.84
N HIS A 195 -10.53 12.51 -13.05
CA HIS A 195 -11.36 11.42 -13.53
C HIS A 195 -10.76 10.03 -13.26
N GLY A 196 -11.53 9.21 -12.53
CA GLY A 196 -11.17 7.85 -12.13
C GLY A 196 -10.42 7.72 -10.81
N ALA A 197 -10.20 8.81 -10.05
CA ALA A 197 -9.69 8.71 -8.69
C ALA A 197 -10.65 7.90 -7.79
N TYR A 198 -10.10 7.08 -6.90
CA TYR A 198 -10.87 6.26 -5.96
C TYR A 198 -10.30 6.40 -4.54
N LEU A 199 -11.05 7.03 -3.66
CA LEU A 199 -10.68 7.25 -2.25
C LEU A 199 -11.52 6.33 -1.36
N ARG A 200 -10.91 5.68 -0.37
CA ARG A 200 -11.62 4.79 0.57
C ARG A 200 -10.93 4.56 1.91
N GLY A 201 -11.72 4.23 2.93
CA GLY A 201 -11.24 3.67 4.20
C GLY A 201 -10.26 4.59 4.93
N ASP A 202 -10.75 5.78 5.31
CA ASP A 202 -10.02 6.84 6.03
C ASP A 202 -8.96 7.55 5.18
N VAL A 203 -9.32 8.62 4.48
CA VAL A 203 -8.38 9.41 3.65
C VAL A 203 -8.34 10.87 4.12
N VAL A 204 -7.14 11.40 4.30
CA VAL A 204 -6.89 12.84 4.53
C VAL A 204 -5.96 13.35 3.44
N LEU A 205 -6.45 14.30 2.63
CA LEU A 205 -5.64 15.09 1.72
C LEU A 205 -5.48 16.50 2.30
N GLY A 206 -4.25 17.00 2.33
CA GLY A 206 -3.93 18.39 2.57
C GLY A 206 -4.32 19.30 1.40
N ASP A 207 -3.88 20.54 1.45
CA ASP A 207 -4.28 21.56 0.50
C ASP A 207 -3.49 21.46 -0.82
N SER A 208 -4.11 21.80 -1.95
CA SER A 208 -3.52 21.79 -3.29
C SER A 208 -3.01 20.41 -3.78
N VAL A 209 -3.62 19.31 -3.31
CA VAL A 209 -3.28 17.95 -3.76
C VAL A 209 -3.92 17.65 -5.12
N VAL A 210 -3.15 17.05 -6.04
CA VAL A 210 -3.64 16.60 -7.35
C VAL A 210 -3.66 15.07 -7.41
N LEU A 211 -4.83 14.47 -7.58
CA LEU A 211 -5.03 13.02 -7.40
C LEU A 211 -5.79 12.37 -8.56
N ARG A 212 -5.29 11.24 -9.07
CA ARG A 212 -5.98 10.31 -9.98
C ARG A 212 -5.88 8.83 -9.55
N ALA A 213 -4.97 8.51 -8.63
CA ALA A 213 -4.74 7.15 -8.15
C ALA A 213 -5.91 6.59 -7.31
N GLU A 214 -5.88 5.28 -7.05
CA GLU A 214 -6.59 4.71 -5.90
C GLU A 214 -5.80 5.04 -4.62
N VAL A 215 -6.47 5.66 -3.65
CA VAL A 215 -5.93 5.99 -2.32
C VAL A 215 -6.78 5.31 -1.26
N LYS A 216 -6.14 4.54 -0.39
CA LYS A 216 -6.84 3.80 0.67
C LYS A 216 -6.12 3.92 2.01
N HIS A 217 -6.79 4.39 3.05
CA HIS A 217 -6.23 4.51 4.40
C HIS A 217 -4.90 5.28 4.42
N ALA A 218 -4.96 6.58 4.17
CA ALA A 218 -3.76 7.37 3.89
C ALA A 218 -3.86 8.85 4.27
N LEU A 219 -2.70 9.41 4.63
CA LEU A 219 -2.47 10.83 4.83
C LEU A 219 -1.57 11.36 3.70
N ILE A 220 -2.06 12.32 2.92
CA ILE A 220 -1.34 12.94 1.81
C ILE A 220 -1.22 14.43 2.11
N MET A 221 -0.01 14.92 2.41
CA MET A 221 0.23 16.32 2.76
C MET A 221 0.15 17.28 1.57
N ASP A 222 0.18 18.57 1.86
CA ASP A 222 -0.08 19.64 0.89
C ASP A 222 0.83 19.59 -0.34
N ASN A 223 0.29 20.05 -1.47
CA ASN A 223 0.98 20.15 -2.76
C ASN A 223 1.55 18.81 -3.28
N ALA A 224 1.11 17.66 -2.75
CA ALA A 224 1.50 16.35 -3.26
C ALA A 224 0.73 16.00 -4.54
N GLU A 225 1.37 15.24 -5.43
CA GLU A 225 0.84 14.89 -6.74
C GLU A 225 0.82 13.37 -6.94
N LEU A 226 -0.36 12.77 -6.84
CA LEU A 226 -0.62 11.38 -7.22
C LEU A 226 -1.48 11.39 -8.50
N CYS A 227 -1.02 12.14 -9.51
CA CYS A 227 -1.85 12.75 -10.54
C CYS A 227 -2.16 11.83 -11.76
N HIS A 228 -1.71 10.58 -11.68
CA HIS A 228 -1.89 9.50 -12.67
C HIS A 228 -2.46 8.23 -12.00
N PRO A 229 -2.96 7.24 -12.78
CA PRO A 229 -3.38 5.96 -12.22
C PRO A 229 -2.25 5.26 -11.47
N GLY A 230 -2.58 4.66 -10.33
CA GLY A 230 -1.64 4.02 -9.41
C GLY A 230 -2.39 3.56 -8.14
N TYR A 231 -1.64 3.02 -7.17
CA TYR A 231 -2.20 2.57 -5.89
C TYR A 231 -1.34 3.08 -4.72
N CYS A 232 -1.98 3.80 -3.79
CA CYS A 232 -1.38 4.28 -2.55
C CYS A 232 -2.24 3.79 -1.36
N GLY A 233 -1.79 2.75 -0.66
CA GLY A 233 -2.58 2.07 0.37
C GLY A 233 -1.86 1.92 1.71
N ASP A 234 -2.52 2.27 2.81
CA ASP A 234 -1.97 2.19 4.18
C ASP A 234 -0.65 2.98 4.30
N SER A 235 -0.66 4.25 3.84
CA SER A 235 0.53 5.04 3.49
C SER A 235 0.47 6.49 3.99
N LEU A 236 1.65 7.10 4.18
CA LEU A 236 1.82 8.51 4.50
C LEU A 236 2.68 9.17 3.41
N CYS A 237 2.23 10.29 2.83
CA CYS A 237 2.96 11.01 1.78
C CYS A 237 3.15 12.49 2.17
N GLY A 238 4.40 12.94 2.13
CA GLY A 238 4.85 14.23 2.64
C GLY A 238 4.62 15.41 1.70
N TYR A 239 4.96 16.60 2.17
CA TYR A 239 4.81 17.85 1.43
C TYR A 239 5.54 17.80 0.09
N LYS A 240 4.84 18.14 -1.00
CA LYS A 240 5.39 18.05 -2.38
C LYS A 240 6.00 16.69 -2.75
N SER A 241 5.46 15.61 -2.20
CA SER A 241 5.75 14.26 -2.69
C SER A 241 5.04 13.98 -4.01
N HIS A 242 5.61 13.12 -4.85
CA HIS A 242 5.08 12.85 -6.20
C HIS A 242 5.08 11.37 -6.56
N PHE A 243 3.95 10.87 -7.07
CA PHE A 243 3.85 9.59 -7.78
C PHE A 243 3.69 9.88 -9.27
N ALA A 244 4.65 9.41 -10.06
CA ALA A 244 4.50 9.40 -11.51
C ALA A 244 3.53 8.27 -11.95
N ASN A 245 3.36 8.09 -13.26
CA ASN A 245 2.38 7.14 -13.80
C ASN A 245 2.63 5.68 -13.36
N GLN A 246 1.57 4.99 -12.95
CA GLN A 246 1.57 3.57 -12.58
C GLN A 246 2.48 3.18 -11.39
N VAL A 247 2.71 4.11 -10.46
CA VAL A 247 3.32 3.76 -9.16
C VAL A 247 2.35 2.89 -8.34
N SER A 248 2.86 1.83 -7.71
CA SER A 248 2.08 0.93 -6.87
C SER A 248 2.80 0.62 -5.56
N THR A 249 2.15 0.93 -4.43
CA THR A 249 2.65 0.64 -3.09
C THR A 249 2.01 -0.65 -2.57
N ALA A 250 2.71 -1.79 -2.63
CA ALA A 250 2.20 -2.99 -1.97
C ALA A 250 2.12 -2.73 -0.46
N ASN A 251 1.01 -3.11 0.18
CA ASN A 251 0.77 -2.85 1.60
C ASN A 251 0.64 -4.11 2.47
N LEU A 252 0.61 -5.30 1.88
CA LEU A 252 0.43 -6.57 2.57
C LEU A 252 1.55 -7.56 2.21
N THR A 253 2.24 -8.09 3.21
CA THR A 253 3.24 -9.15 3.02
C THR A 253 2.54 -10.46 2.65
N LEU A 254 2.81 -10.95 1.44
CA LEU A 254 2.31 -12.25 0.97
C LEU A 254 3.01 -13.41 1.69
N MET A 255 2.33 -14.55 1.79
CA MET A 255 2.83 -15.79 2.41
C MET A 255 3.24 -15.68 3.90
N SER A 256 2.87 -14.58 4.59
CA SER A 256 3.00 -14.51 6.05
C SER A 256 1.96 -15.42 6.72
N PRO A 257 2.31 -16.17 7.78
CA PRO A 257 1.34 -16.92 8.58
C PRO A 257 0.19 -16.02 9.06
N SER A 258 -1.04 -16.55 9.12
CA SER A 258 -2.21 -15.81 9.59
C SER A 258 -2.09 -15.31 11.04
N SER A 259 -1.17 -15.90 11.82
CA SER A 259 -0.84 -15.53 13.20
C SER A 259 0.31 -14.54 13.35
N SER A 260 0.90 -14.01 12.27
CA SER A 260 2.00 -13.02 12.38
C SER A 260 1.50 -11.67 12.90
N THR A 261 2.11 -11.16 13.97
CA THR A 261 1.66 -10.00 14.76
C THR A 261 1.77 -8.64 14.06
N GLY A 262 2.60 -8.51 13.02
CA GLY A 262 2.70 -7.28 12.23
C GLY A 262 3.82 -7.35 11.19
N ILE A 263 3.98 -6.29 10.40
CA ILE A 263 5.11 -6.15 9.49
C ILE A 263 6.33 -5.69 10.30
N CYS A 264 7.39 -6.50 10.36
CA CYS A 264 8.64 -6.09 11.00
C CYS A 264 9.55 -5.26 10.06
N ILE A 265 10.18 -4.21 10.58
CA ILE A 265 11.20 -3.38 9.92
C ILE A 265 12.53 -3.44 10.68
N GLN A 266 13.67 -3.31 9.98
CA GLN A 266 15.01 -3.38 10.57
C GLN A 266 15.61 -1.98 10.72
N VAL A 267 16.11 -1.65 11.91
CA VAL A 267 16.88 -0.42 12.17
C VAL A 267 18.10 -0.77 13.03
N ASN A 268 19.30 -0.39 12.59
CA ASN A 268 20.56 -0.62 13.31
C ASN A 268 20.77 -2.08 13.79
N GLY A 269 20.28 -3.07 13.02
CA GLY A 269 20.37 -4.50 13.34
C GLY A 269 19.33 -5.03 14.33
N ILE A 270 18.38 -4.19 14.77
CA ILE A 270 17.24 -4.57 15.61
C ILE A 270 15.98 -4.62 14.75
N SER A 271 15.16 -5.66 14.96
CA SER A 271 13.86 -5.79 14.29
C SER A 271 12.78 -5.14 15.14
N TYR A 272 12.03 -4.21 14.57
CA TYR A 272 10.88 -3.58 15.20
C TYR A 272 9.61 -4.12 14.56
N ASP A 273 8.75 -4.76 15.35
CA ASP A 273 7.40 -5.11 14.91
C ASP A 273 6.53 -3.86 15.00
N THR A 274 5.82 -3.54 13.92
CA THR A 274 5.04 -2.32 13.77
C THR A 274 3.61 -2.43 14.30
N GLY A 275 3.21 -3.61 14.79
CA GLY A 275 1.83 -3.92 15.22
C GLY A 275 0.81 -3.99 14.07
N ARG A 276 1.14 -3.43 12.89
CA ARG A 276 0.25 -3.34 11.74
C ARG A 276 0.47 -4.47 10.75
N ARG A 277 -0.61 -5.15 10.37
CA ARG A 277 -0.63 -6.13 9.26
C ARG A 277 -0.51 -5.47 7.88
N LYS A 278 -0.83 -4.16 7.76
CA LYS A 278 -0.75 -3.41 6.50
C LYS A 278 -0.05 -2.06 6.66
N ILE A 279 0.97 -1.87 5.84
CA ILE A 279 1.75 -0.63 5.68
C ILE A 279 2.24 -0.60 4.23
N GLY A 280 1.89 0.43 3.48
CA GLY A 280 2.46 0.72 2.16
C GLY A 280 3.79 1.46 2.29
N VAL A 281 3.77 2.77 2.04
CA VAL A 281 4.94 3.64 2.11
C VAL A 281 4.84 4.72 3.18
N VAL A 282 6.00 5.16 3.66
CA VAL A 282 6.16 6.52 4.20
C VAL A 282 7.03 7.25 3.20
N LEU A 283 6.45 8.16 2.43
CA LEU A 283 7.16 8.96 1.42
C LEU A 283 7.38 10.37 2.00
N GLY A 284 8.59 10.66 2.48
CA GLY A 284 8.91 11.94 3.12
C GLY A 284 8.90 13.14 2.18
N ASP A 285 8.98 14.34 2.75
CA ASP A 285 8.84 15.60 2.01
C ASP A 285 9.79 15.69 0.79
N TYR A 286 9.26 16.21 -0.32
CA TYR A 286 9.94 16.38 -1.62
C TYR A 286 10.44 15.08 -2.29
N SER A 287 10.01 13.91 -1.82
CA SER A 287 10.42 12.60 -2.36
C SER A 287 9.51 12.13 -3.50
N GLN A 288 10.08 11.45 -4.49
CA GLN A 288 9.41 11.17 -5.76
C GLN A 288 9.58 9.72 -6.21
N LEU A 289 8.49 9.08 -6.63
CA LEU A 289 8.48 7.73 -7.19
C LEU A 289 8.23 7.81 -8.71
N GLY A 290 9.23 7.39 -9.50
CA GLY A 290 9.17 7.40 -10.97
C GLY A 290 8.17 6.40 -11.57
N CYS A 291 7.93 6.48 -12.88
CA CYS A 291 6.90 5.69 -13.55
C CYS A 291 7.10 4.18 -13.34
N ASN A 292 6.02 3.44 -13.07
CA ASN A 292 6.06 2.00 -12.81
C ASN A 292 7.04 1.58 -11.69
N VAL A 293 7.27 2.45 -10.69
CA VAL A 293 7.90 2.03 -9.42
C VAL A 293 6.92 1.16 -8.63
N ALA A 294 7.40 0.01 -8.17
CA ALA A 294 6.67 -0.90 -7.30
C ALA A 294 7.43 -1.05 -5.97
N THR A 295 6.77 -0.77 -4.86
CA THR A 295 7.39 -0.97 -3.53
C THR A 295 6.85 -2.23 -2.87
N ASP A 296 7.72 -2.95 -2.15
CA ASP A 296 7.31 -3.90 -1.14
C ASP A 296 6.55 -3.18 0.01
N PRO A 297 5.80 -3.92 0.86
CA PRO A 297 5.19 -3.38 2.08
C PRO A 297 6.21 -2.84 3.07
N CYS A 298 5.86 -1.74 3.74
CA CYS A 298 6.70 -1.04 4.72
C CYS A 298 8.02 -0.52 4.11
N THR A 299 7.90 0.20 2.99
CA THR A 299 9.03 0.87 2.32
C THR A 299 9.03 2.36 2.66
N LEU A 300 10.05 2.82 3.39
CA LEU A 300 10.11 4.16 3.95
C LEU A 300 11.21 4.98 3.25
N PHE A 301 10.87 6.17 2.76
CA PHE A 301 11.75 7.08 2.05
C PHE A 301 11.85 8.38 2.83
N ALA A 302 13.01 8.69 3.39
CA ALA A 302 13.26 9.94 4.09
C ALA A 302 13.21 11.14 3.13
N ILE A 303 13.28 12.37 3.65
CA ILE A 303 13.18 13.60 2.86
C ILE A 303 14.11 13.62 1.62
N ARG A 304 13.60 14.16 0.51
CA ARG A 304 14.30 14.29 -0.79
C ARG A 304 14.91 12.98 -1.30
N THR A 305 14.13 11.89 -1.25
CA THR A 305 14.55 10.57 -1.74
C THR A 305 13.79 10.22 -3.01
N ASN A 306 14.51 10.10 -4.14
CA ASN A 306 13.89 9.93 -5.46
C ASN A 306 14.21 8.57 -6.07
N VAL A 307 13.22 7.94 -6.70
CA VAL A 307 13.33 6.58 -7.26
C VAL A 307 13.13 6.63 -8.77
N TYR A 308 14.08 6.09 -9.53
CA TYR A 308 13.96 5.99 -10.99
C TYR A 308 12.80 5.11 -11.42
N ALA A 309 12.24 5.40 -12.61
CA ALA A 309 11.21 4.57 -13.24
C ALA A 309 11.64 3.10 -13.37
N LEU A 310 10.68 2.18 -13.37
CA LEU A 310 10.88 0.72 -13.45
C LEU A 310 11.79 0.16 -12.34
N THR A 311 11.79 0.78 -11.16
CA THR A 311 12.52 0.27 -9.98
C THR A 311 11.57 -0.48 -9.06
N ARG A 312 11.87 -1.74 -8.76
CA ARG A 312 11.29 -2.44 -7.60
C ARG A 312 12.09 -2.05 -6.36
N VAL A 313 11.43 -1.49 -5.35
CA VAL A 313 12.06 -1.13 -4.07
C VAL A 313 11.67 -2.15 -3.00
N ASN A 314 12.66 -2.65 -2.25
CA ASN A 314 12.42 -3.61 -1.18
C ASN A 314 12.00 -2.93 0.13
N LYS A 315 11.39 -3.70 1.03
CA LYS A 315 11.08 -3.26 2.40
C LYS A 315 12.35 -2.76 3.07
N GLY A 316 12.33 -1.53 3.59
CA GLY A 316 13.52 -0.89 4.15
C GLY A 316 13.32 0.60 4.38
N ILE A 317 14.41 1.28 4.75
CA ILE A 317 14.47 2.72 4.96
C ILE A 317 15.55 3.29 4.03
N TYR A 318 15.22 4.33 3.28
CA TYR A 318 16.04 4.93 2.24
C TYR A 318 16.21 6.44 2.45
N GLY A 319 17.32 7.00 1.96
CA GLY A 319 17.67 8.40 2.15
C GLY A 319 18.10 8.79 3.58
N PRO A 320 18.10 10.09 3.92
CA PRO A 320 17.62 11.23 3.13
C PRO A 320 18.59 11.68 2.03
N ASN A 321 18.09 12.50 1.10
CA ASN A 321 18.86 13.12 0.00
C ASN A 321 19.49 12.10 -0.97
N GLU A 322 18.77 11.03 -1.27
CA GLU A 322 19.24 9.91 -2.09
C GLU A 322 18.51 9.83 -3.44
N ILE A 323 19.17 9.28 -4.46
CA ILE A 323 18.52 8.87 -5.70
C ILE A 323 18.76 7.37 -5.93
N ILE A 324 17.70 6.57 -5.77
CA ILE A 324 17.70 5.14 -6.06
C ILE A 324 17.57 4.95 -7.57
N LYS A 325 18.60 4.35 -8.18
CA LYS A 325 18.69 4.19 -9.64
C LYS A 325 18.70 2.71 -10.04
N ASN A 326 17.69 2.27 -10.77
CA ASN A 326 17.77 1.00 -11.49
C ASN A 326 18.49 1.23 -12.84
N LYS A 327 19.71 0.69 -12.99
CA LYS A 327 20.58 0.88 -14.16
C LYS A 327 21.06 -0.46 -14.74
N PRO A 328 20.15 -1.38 -15.12
CA PRO A 328 20.52 -2.75 -15.47
C PRO A 328 21.29 -2.82 -16.80
N MET A 329 21.01 -1.89 -17.73
CA MET A 329 21.74 -1.78 -19.01
C MET A 329 23.19 -1.29 -18.84
N GLU A 330 23.45 -0.34 -17.94
CA GLU A 330 24.81 0.18 -17.68
C GLU A 330 25.65 -0.78 -16.81
N LYS A 331 25.00 -1.66 -16.04
CA LYS A 331 25.65 -2.56 -15.08
C LYS A 331 25.57 -4.04 -15.47
N GLY A 332 24.98 -4.37 -16.62
CA GLY A 332 24.90 -5.74 -17.15
C GLY A 332 24.04 -6.70 -16.33
N VAL A 333 23.10 -6.20 -15.51
CA VAL A 333 22.34 -6.99 -14.51
C VAL A 333 21.05 -7.62 -15.08
N ILE A 334 20.98 -7.81 -16.40
CA ILE A 334 19.86 -8.51 -17.04
C ILE A 334 20.29 -9.95 -17.33
N GLU A 335 19.82 -10.88 -16.51
CA GLU A 335 19.94 -12.30 -16.80
C GLU A 335 19.13 -12.66 -18.06
N ARG A 336 19.75 -13.40 -18.98
CA ARG A 336 19.12 -13.89 -20.21
C ARG A 336 19.22 -15.41 -20.26
N ALA A 337 18.18 -16.10 -19.79
CA ALA A 337 18.05 -17.54 -19.94
C ALA A 337 17.70 -17.93 -21.39
N ARG A 338 18.10 -19.14 -21.82
CA ARG A 338 17.57 -19.74 -23.05
C ARG A 338 16.17 -20.28 -22.78
N LEU A 339 15.21 -19.90 -23.63
CA LEU A 339 13.93 -20.59 -23.68
C LEU A 339 14.15 -21.91 -24.43
N HIS A 340 13.97 -23.03 -23.72
CA HIS A 340 13.93 -24.35 -24.34
C HIS A 340 12.50 -24.63 -24.80
N SER A 341 12.34 -24.92 -26.10
CA SER A 341 11.09 -25.30 -26.76
C SER A 341 10.74 -26.77 -26.52
#